data_AF-A0A672SVG1-F1
#
_entry.id   AF-A0A672SVG1-F1
#
_cell.length_a   1.000
_cell.length_b   1.000
_cell.length_c   1.000
_cell.angle_alpha   90.00
_cell.angle_beta   90.00
_cell.angle_gamma   90.00
#
_symmetry.space_group_name_H-M   'P 1'
#
loop_
_entity.id
_entity.type
_entity.pdbx_description
1 polymer ?
#
loop_
_entity_poly.entity_id
_entity_poly.type
_entity_poly.pdbx_seq_one_letter_code
_entity_poly.pdbx_strand_id
1 'polypeptide(L)'
;YIYICILVQILLYMAAVAGGTTMILDFVIPQKGCSLLEAYERWRTTADPKVCCDYSLHMAVTWWDDTVKKEMETLVHEKGVNSFKMFMAYKDVFMLRDHELYAVFAQCKETGAIAQVHAENGDLIAEVRIWISTFLNLIIKHSVLILYHTDCFSSGRVVFGEPIAAGLGTDGTHYWHKDWAHAASFVMGPPLRPDPSTPGYLMDLLANDDLSVTGTDNCTFSVCQKALGKDDFTKIPNGVNGVEDRMSVIWEKGVVSTSDRNYEFILIHSQNYLLNLLYPSIHPSIYLSQCNADL
;
A
#
# COMPACT_ATOMS: atom_id res chain seq x y z
N TYR A 1 -12.22 15.16 0.23
CA TYR A 1 -10.77 15.27 -0.06
C TYR A 1 -10.20 14.11 -0.89
N ILE A 2 -11.02 13.18 -1.42
CA ILE A 2 -10.61 12.25 -2.49
C ILE A 2 -11.64 12.39 -3.61
N TYR A 3 -11.56 13.49 -4.36
CA TYR A 3 -12.22 13.61 -5.66
C TYR A 3 -11.12 13.49 -6.70
N ILE A 4 -10.76 12.24 -7.00
CA ILE A 4 -9.93 11.96 -8.17
C ILE A 4 -10.81 12.31 -9.38
N CYS A 5 -10.43 13.36 -10.09
CA CYS A 5 -11.14 13.83 -11.26
C CYS A 5 -11.30 12.67 -12.24
N ILE A 6 -12.45 12.58 -12.92
CA ILE A 6 -12.79 11.47 -13.84
C ILE A 6 -11.67 11.14 -14.85
N LEU A 7 -10.93 12.17 -15.31
CA LEU A 7 -9.78 12.05 -16.21
C LEU A 7 -8.55 11.39 -15.58
N VAL A 8 -8.32 11.61 -14.27
CA VAL A 8 -7.14 11.11 -13.57
C VAL A 8 -7.20 9.58 -13.41
N GLN A 9 -8.41 9.02 -13.23
CA GLN A 9 -8.57 7.57 -13.08
C GLN A 9 -8.30 6.80 -14.39
N ILE A 10 -8.71 7.31 -15.55
CA ILE A 10 -8.42 6.65 -16.85
C ILE A 10 -6.91 6.66 -17.11
N LEU A 11 -6.26 7.81 -16.88
CA LEU A 11 -4.82 7.94 -17.07
C LEU A 11 -4.03 7.00 -16.16
N LEU A 12 -4.52 6.71 -14.95
CA LEU A 12 -3.91 5.74 -14.04
C LEU A 12 -3.77 4.35 -14.67
N TYR A 13 -4.86 3.78 -15.21
CA TYR A 13 -4.84 2.45 -15.81
C TYR A 13 -4.00 2.41 -17.09
N MET A 14 -4.07 3.45 -17.91
CA MET A 14 -3.26 3.55 -19.13
C MET A 14 -1.76 3.59 -18.80
N ALA A 15 -1.38 4.34 -17.76
CA ALA A 15 -0.01 4.42 -17.26
C ALA A 15 0.46 3.07 -16.70
N ALA A 16 -0.40 2.33 -15.99
CA ALA A 16 -0.10 0.98 -15.53
C ALA A 16 0.25 0.04 -16.69
N VAL A 17 -0.59 0.00 -17.72
CA VAL A 17 -0.38 -0.86 -18.90
C VAL A 17 0.86 -0.44 -19.68
N ALA A 18 1.11 0.87 -19.84
CA ALA A 18 2.32 1.39 -20.47
C ALA A 18 3.59 0.95 -19.72
N GLY A 19 3.51 0.87 -18.39
CA GLY A 19 4.56 0.37 -17.49
C GLY A 19 4.65 -1.15 -17.36
N GLY A 20 3.84 -1.93 -18.10
CA GLY A 20 3.82 -3.39 -18.03
C GLY A 20 3.05 -3.98 -16.83
N THR A 21 2.24 -3.19 -16.12
CA THR A 21 1.32 -3.67 -15.08
C THR A 21 -0.09 -3.85 -15.65
N THR A 22 -0.62 -5.08 -15.60
CA THR A 22 -1.90 -5.45 -16.22
C THR A 22 -3.06 -5.61 -15.24
N MET A 23 -2.81 -5.49 -13.93
CA MET A 23 -3.85 -5.50 -12.91
C MET A 23 -3.55 -4.51 -11.79
N ILE A 24 -4.57 -3.78 -11.34
CA ILE A 24 -4.47 -2.85 -10.20
C ILE A 24 -5.39 -3.30 -9.07
N LEU A 25 -4.89 -3.26 -7.84
CA LEU A 25 -5.72 -3.35 -6.65
C LEU A 25 -5.80 -1.96 -6.00
N ASP A 26 -7.00 -1.39 -6.00
CA ASP A 26 -7.25 -0.03 -5.50
C ASP A 26 -7.89 -0.08 -4.11
N PHE A 27 -7.84 1.03 -3.36
CA PHE A 27 -8.41 1.13 -2.02
C PHE A 27 -9.73 1.89 -2.02
N VAL A 28 -10.79 1.22 -1.59
CA VAL A 28 -12.03 1.91 -1.21
C VAL A 28 -11.88 2.45 0.21
N ILE A 29 -11.94 3.78 0.37
CA ILE A 29 -11.76 4.43 1.68
C ILE A 29 -13.03 5.18 2.10
N PRO A 30 -13.93 4.55 2.87
CA PRO A 30 -15.11 5.22 3.41
C PRO A 30 -14.75 6.22 4.50
N GLN A 31 -15.56 7.28 4.62
CA GLN A 31 -15.51 8.16 5.78
C GLN A 31 -16.02 7.42 7.03
N LYS A 32 -15.52 7.81 8.20
CA LYS A 32 -15.97 7.27 9.48
C LYS A 32 -17.49 7.40 9.64
N GLY A 33 -18.15 6.29 9.97
CA GLY A 33 -19.60 6.19 10.11
C GLY A 33 -20.38 5.95 8.82
N CYS A 34 -19.72 5.86 7.66
CA CYS A 34 -20.36 5.49 6.39
C CYS A 34 -20.30 3.97 6.14
N SER A 35 -21.30 3.46 5.43
CA SER A 35 -21.36 2.06 4.96
C SER A 35 -20.18 1.72 4.05
N LEU A 36 -19.56 0.56 4.30
CA LEU A 36 -18.52 -0.03 3.46
C LEU A 36 -19.10 -0.46 2.11
N LEU A 37 -20.31 -1.02 2.10
CA LEU A 37 -20.98 -1.48 0.88
C LEU A 37 -21.33 -0.32 -0.05
N GLU A 38 -21.87 0.78 0.49
CA GLU A 38 -22.14 1.98 -0.33
C GLU A 38 -20.86 2.57 -0.92
N ALA A 39 -19.76 2.57 -0.15
CA ALA A 39 -18.47 3.04 -0.65
C ALA A 39 -17.92 2.12 -1.76
N TYR A 40 -18.05 0.81 -1.60
CA TYR A 40 -17.68 -0.19 -2.61
C TYR A 40 -18.44 0.05 -3.91
N GLU A 41 -19.77 0.12 -3.86
CA GLU A 41 -20.62 0.30 -5.05
C GLU A 41 -20.34 1.63 -5.75
N ARG A 42 -20.08 2.69 -4.97
CA ARG A 42 -19.66 3.99 -5.51
C ARG A 42 -18.33 3.90 -6.25
N TRP A 43 -17.37 3.14 -5.72
CA TRP A 43 -16.08 2.94 -6.37
C TRP A 43 -16.22 2.14 -7.66
N ARG A 44 -16.95 1.02 -7.64
CA ARG A 44 -17.27 0.20 -8.81
C ARG A 44 -17.95 1.01 -9.91
N THR A 45 -18.96 1.79 -9.57
CA THR A 45 -19.66 2.70 -10.51
C THR A 45 -18.70 3.72 -11.14
N THR A 46 -17.68 4.15 -10.40
CA THR A 46 -16.69 5.13 -10.87
C THR A 46 -15.61 4.49 -11.75
N ALA A 47 -15.20 3.27 -11.44
CA ALA A 47 -14.07 2.57 -12.06
C ALA A 47 -14.46 1.67 -13.24
N ASP A 48 -15.54 0.89 -13.14
CA ASP A 48 -16.02 -0.05 -14.17
C ASP A 48 -16.05 0.54 -15.60
N PRO A 49 -16.55 1.78 -15.83
CA PRO A 49 -16.59 2.35 -17.18
C PRO A 49 -15.26 2.96 -17.67
N LYS A 50 -14.19 2.92 -16.87
CA LYS A 50 -12.94 3.67 -17.11
C LYS A 50 -11.68 2.80 -17.11
N VAL A 51 -11.73 1.63 -16.48
CA VAL A 51 -10.59 0.71 -16.42
C VAL A 51 -10.21 0.24 -17.82
N CYS A 52 -8.91 0.18 -18.12
CA CYS A 52 -8.39 -0.39 -19.37
C CYS A 52 -7.58 -1.67 -19.17
N CYS A 53 -7.52 -2.15 -17.92
CA CYS A 53 -6.90 -3.39 -17.50
C CYS A 53 -7.74 -3.99 -16.36
N ASP A 54 -7.45 -5.22 -15.94
CA ASP A 54 -8.16 -5.84 -14.84
C ASP A 54 -7.92 -5.08 -13.54
N TYR A 55 -8.89 -5.12 -12.62
CA TYR A 55 -8.73 -4.51 -11.32
C TYR A 55 -9.55 -5.23 -10.25
N SER A 56 -9.14 -5.05 -8.99
CA SER A 56 -9.90 -5.46 -7.81
C SER A 56 -9.79 -4.40 -6.72
N LEU A 57 -10.46 -4.61 -5.59
CA LEU A 57 -10.59 -3.62 -4.53
C LEU A 57 -10.23 -4.21 -3.17
N HIS A 58 -9.36 -3.50 -2.46
CA HIS A 58 -9.23 -3.58 -1.02
C HIS A 58 -10.28 -2.69 -0.36
N MET A 59 -10.81 -3.08 0.80
CA MET A 59 -11.74 -2.24 1.57
C MET A 59 -11.08 -1.70 2.83
N ALA A 60 -11.03 -0.37 2.98
CA ALA A 60 -10.56 0.21 4.23
C ALA A 60 -11.63 0.17 5.33
N VAL A 61 -11.24 -0.28 6.51
CA VAL A 61 -12.04 -0.24 7.73
C VAL A 61 -11.57 0.95 8.57
N THR A 62 -12.29 2.06 8.46
CA THR A 62 -11.94 3.36 9.08
C THR A 62 -12.67 3.63 10.40
N TRP A 63 -13.55 2.72 10.80
CA TRP A 63 -14.32 2.71 12.04
C TRP A 63 -14.86 1.31 12.32
N TRP A 64 -15.33 1.04 13.53
CA TRP A 64 -15.75 -0.30 13.93
C TRP A 64 -17.06 -0.32 14.72
N ASP A 65 -17.99 -1.17 14.30
CA ASP A 65 -19.20 -1.60 15.02
C ASP A 65 -19.73 -2.93 14.44
N ASP A 66 -20.87 -3.42 14.95
CA ASP A 66 -21.53 -4.63 14.45
C ASP A 66 -22.06 -4.51 13.01
N THR A 67 -22.26 -3.30 12.51
CA THR A 67 -22.67 -3.03 11.13
C THR A 67 -21.50 -3.31 10.20
N VAL A 68 -20.33 -2.72 10.50
CA VAL A 68 -19.07 -2.94 9.78
C VAL A 68 -18.71 -4.43 9.77
N LYS A 69 -18.86 -5.13 10.90
CA LYS A 69 -18.64 -6.59 10.98
C LYS A 69 -19.44 -7.35 9.91
N LYS A 70 -20.74 -7.08 9.81
CA LYS A 70 -21.65 -7.74 8.84
C LYS A 70 -21.32 -7.33 7.40
N GLU A 71 -21.03 -6.07 7.17
CA GLU A 71 -20.66 -5.59 5.83
C GLU A 71 -19.37 -6.23 5.32
N MET A 72 -18.40 -6.51 6.20
CA MET A 72 -17.20 -7.27 5.84
C MET A 72 -17.55 -8.69 5.37
N GLU A 73 -18.49 -9.37 6.04
CA GLU A 73 -18.94 -10.72 5.62
C GLU A 73 -19.57 -10.68 4.22
N THR A 74 -20.47 -9.71 3.98
CA THR A 74 -21.08 -9.51 2.66
C THR A 74 -20.03 -9.20 1.59
N LEU A 75 -19.04 -8.36 1.91
CA LEU A 75 -17.96 -8.02 0.98
C LEU A 75 -17.13 -9.25 0.57
N VAL A 76 -16.83 -10.14 1.52
CA VAL A 76 -16.11 -11.38 1.25
C VAL A 76 -16.95 -12.37 0.45
N HIS A 77 -18.17 -12.66 0.91
CA HIS A 77 -18.97 -13.75 0.36
C HIS A 77 -19.70 -13.39 -0.95
N GLU A 78 -20.06 -12.11 -1.14
CA GLU A 78 -20.91 -11.68 -2.25
C GLU A 78 -20.21 -10.74 -3.24
N LYS A 79 -19.14 -10.04 -2.81
CA LYS A 79 -18.50 -8.98 -3.61
C LYS A 79 -17.05 -9.28 -4.02
N GLY A 80 -16.50 -10.42 -3.59
CA GLY A 80 -15.16 -10.88 -3.96
C GLY A 80 -14.01 -10.08 -3.32
N VAL A 81 -14.27 -9.39 -2.20
CA VAL A 81 -13.25 -8.62 -1.47
C VAL A 81 -12.73 -9.48 -0.33
N ASN A 82 -11.45 -9.84 -0.34
CA ASN A 82 -10.82 -10.68 0.68
C ASN A 82 -9.62 -10.00 1.37
N SER A 83 -9.57 -8.68 1.34
CA SER A 83 -8.50 -7.89 1.96
C SER A 83 -9.03 -6.57 2.50
N PHE A 84 -8.71 -6.32 3.77
CA PHE A 84 -9.20 -5.17 4.51
C PHE A 84 -8.04 -4.32 5.05
N LYS A 85 -8.13 -3.01 4.88
CA LYS A 85 -7.08 -2.04 5.24
C LYS A 85 -7.44 -1.24 6.49
N MET A 86 -6.56 -1.26 7.48
CA MET A 86 -6.71 -0.53 8.73
C MET A 86 -5.59 0.49 8.87
N PHE A 87 -5.85 1.54 9.66
CA PHE A 87 -4.89 2.60 9.93
C PHE A 87 -4.61 2.71 11.43
N MET A 88 -3.33 2.67 11.81
CA MET A 88 -2.86 3.05 13.15
C MET A 88 -2.51 4.55 13.23
N ALA A 89 -2.45 5.21 12.07
CA ALA A 89 -2.20 6.65 11.92
C ALA A 89 -3.50 7.41 11.58
N TYR A 90 -3.37 8.71 11.29
CA TYR A 90 -4.49 9.60 10.96
C TYR A 90 -5.51 9.70 12.12
N LYS A 91 -5.01 10.07 13.30
CA LYS A 91 -5.81 10.32 14.51
C LYS A 91 -7.04 11.16 14.18
N ASP A 92 -8.19 10.78 14.74
CA ASP A 92 -9.50 11.40 14.56
C ASP A 92 -10.11 11.31 13.14
N VAL A 93 -9.38 10.75 12.17
CA VAL A 93 -9.86 10.61 10.78
C VAL A 93 -10.08 9.14 10.41
N PHE A 94 -9.03 8.31 10.46
CA PHE A 94 -9.09 6.88 10.08
C PHE A 94 -8.51 5.94 11.15
N MET A 95 -7.84 6.49 12.17
CA MET A 95 -7.15 5.69 13.19
C MET A 95 -8.12 4.79 13.96
N LEU A 96 -7.80 3.49 14.01
CA LEU A 96 -8.41 2.53 14.92
C LEU A 96 -7.57 2.39 16.18
N ARG A 97 -8.23 2.20 17.32
CA ARG A 97 -7.59 1.84 18.60
C ARG A 97 -7.33 0.34 18.65
N ASP A 98 -6.42 -0.08 19.52
CA ASP A 98 -6.01 -1.49 19.63
C ASP A 98 -7.17 -2.49 19.81
N HIS A 99 -8.21 -2.12 20.57
CA HIS A 99 -9.38 -2.97 20.77
C HIS A 99 -10.24 -3.12 19.49
N GLU A 100 -10.34 -2.06 18.68
CA GLU A 100 -11.01 -2.09 17.38
C GLU A 100 -10.18 -2.91 16.38
N LEU A 101 -8.85 -2.69 16.34
CA LEU A 101 -7.93 -3.48 15.51
C LEU A 101 -8.02 -4.97 15.82
N TYR A 102 -8.05 -5.34 17.10
CA TYR A 102 -8.22 -6.73 17.52
C TYR A 102 -9.53 -7.34 17.01
N ALA A 103 -10.63 -6.59 17.11
CA ALA A 103 -11.93 -7.05 16.63
C ALA A 103 -11.97 -7.19 15.09
N VAL A 104 -11.38 -6.25 14.35
CA VAL A 104 -11.25 -6.33 12.89
C VAL A 104 -10.38 -7.52 12.48
N PHE A 105 -9.24 -7.75 13.15
CA PHE A 105 -8.38 -8.90 12.86
C PHE A 105 -9.08 -10.23 13.15
N ALA A 106 -9.86 -10.31 14.23
CA ALA A 106 -10.69 -11.48 14.52
C ALA A 106 -11.72 -11.71 13.40
N GLN A 107 -12.33 -10.64 12.88
CA GLN A 107 -13.26 -10.76 11.76
C GLN A 107 -12.57 -11.21 10.47
N CYS A 108 -11.42 -10.62 10.12
CA CYS A 108 -10.64 -11.06 8.96
C CYS A 108 -10.29 -12.55 9.07
N LYS A 109 -9.94 -13.03 10.28
CA LYS A 109 -9.70 -14.44 10.55
C LYS A 109 -10.95 -15.30 10.32
N GLU A 110 -12.10 -14.89 10.86
CA GLU A 110 -13.38 -15.61 10.72
C GLU A 110 -13.80 -15.73 9.25
N THR A 111 -13.58 -14.69 8.44
CA THR A 111 -13.97 -14.66 7.02
C THR A 111 -12.90 -15.20 6.08
N GLY A 112 -11.69 -15.50 6.56
CA GLY A 112 -10.55 -15.90 5.72
C GLY A 112 -9.96 -14.75 4.88
N ALA A 113 -10.16 -13.50 5.30
CA ALA A 113 -9.64 -12.31 4.64
C ALA A 113 -8.26 -11.91 5.19
N ILE A 114 -7.46 -11.23 4.37
CA ILE A 114 -6.15 -10.69 4.75
C ILE A 114 -6.31 -9.32 5.40
N ALA A 115 -5.67 -9.13 6.56
CA ALA A 115 -5.62 -7.85 7.23
C ALA A 115 -4.39 -7.05 6.79
N GLN A 116 -4.59 -5.85 6.25
CA GLN A 116 -3.54 -4.93 5.85
C GLN A 116 -3.50 -3.74 6.81
N VAL A 117 -2.31 -3.31 7.25
CA VAL A 117 -2.18 -2.24 8.25
C VAL A 117 -1.21 -1.15 7.80
N HIS A 118 -1.68 0.10 7.77
CA HIS A 118 -0.80 1.27 7.78
C HIS A 118 -0.31 1.51 9.21
N ALA A 119 0.93 1.11 9.48
CA ALA A 119 1.48 0.92 10.82
C ALA A 119 2.43 2.06 11.25
N GLU A 120 1.87 3.26 11.44
CA GLU A 120 2.54 4.36 12.15
C GLU A 120 1.79 4.70 13.43
N ASN A 121 2.48 5.12 14.49
CA ASN A 121 1.81 5.51 15.73
C ASN A 121 1.12 6.87 15.55
N GLY A 122 -0.20 6.87 15.37
CA GLY A 122 -0.99 8.06 15.11
C GLY A 122 -1.00 9.09 16.25
N ASP A 123 -0.89 8.64 17.51
CA ASP A 123 -0.81 9.53 18.66
C ASP A 123 0.53 10.29 18.65
N LEU A 124 1.64 9.59 18.44
CA LEU A 124 2.96 10.21 18.31
C LEU A 124 3.05 11.12 17.08
N ILE A 125 2.49 10.73 15.94
CA ILE A 125 2.44 11.61 14.76
C ILE A 125 1.66 12.88 15.06
N ALA A 126 0.51 12.78 15.74
CA ALA A 126 -0.30 13.95 16.08
C ALA A 126 0.44 14.88 17.04
N GLU A 127 1.14 14.33 18.04
CA GLU A 127 1.99 15.11 18.94
C GLU A 127 3.19 15.72 18.22
N VAL A 128 3.96 14.91 17.50
CA VAL A 128 5.19 15.33 16.81
C VAL A 128 4.89 16.29 15.67
N ARG A 129 3.70 16.27 15.04
CA ARG A 129 3.25 17.34 14.12
C ARG A 129 3.22 18.71 14.78
N ILE A 130 2.96 18.78 16.07
CA ILE A 130 3.03 20.03 16.86
C ILE A 130 4.50 20.42 17.11
N TRP A 131 5.40 19.44 17.23
CA TRP A 131 6.82 19.65 17.57
C TRP A 131 7.81 19.70 16.38
N ILE A 132 7.42 19.26 15.16
CA ILE A 132 8.25 19.22 13.94
C ILE A 132 8.57 20.61 13.37
N SER A 133 8.16 21.68 14.04
CA SER A 133 8.87 22.96 13.95
C SER A 133 10.33 22.86 14.43
N THR A 134 10.73 21.83 15.18
CA THR A 134 12.01 21.86 15.93
C THR A 134 12.87 20.60 15.84
N PHE A 135 12.37 19.36 15.73
CA PHE A 135 13.27 18.18 15.72
C PHE A 135 12.68 16.99 14.95
N LEU A 136 13.40 16.52 13.92
CA LEU A 136 13.08 15.34 13.11
C LEU A 136 14.18 14.30 13.34
N ASN A 137 13.87 13.26 14.13
CA ASN A 137 14.51 11.94 14.13
C ASN A 137 13.98 11.14 15.31
N LEU A 138 12.90 10.37 15.15
CA LEU A 138 12.69 9.15 15.94
C LEU A 138 11.59 8.27 15.33
N ILE A 139 11.97 7.02 15.03
CA ILE A 139 11.16 5.78 14.99
C ILE A 139 10.00 5.74 13.99
N ILE A 140 10.23 5.09 12.85
CA ILE A 140 9.50 3.89 12.36
C ILE A 140 10.39 3.30 11.26
N LYS A 141 10.80 2.04 11.39
CA LYS A 141 11.48 1.34 10.29
C LYS A 141 10.42 0.97 9.25
N HIS A 142 10.54 1.61 8.09
CA HIS A 142 9.93 1.31 6.80
C HIS A 142 8.49 1.71 6.48
N SER A 143 8.35 2.16 5.23
CA SER A 143 7.17 2.38 4.39
C SER A 143 6.60 1.06 3.87
N VAL A 144 6.48 0.07 4.77
CA VAL A 144 6.00 -1.27 4.46
C VAL A 144 4.56 -1.38 4.91
N LEU A 145 3.64 -1.64 3.97
CA LEU A 145 2.32 -2.14 4.34
C LEU A 145 2.52 -3.55 4.90
N ILE A 146 2.15 -3.73 6.17
CA ILE A 146 2.24 -5.03 6.83
C ILE A 146 0.93 -5.77 6.60
N LEU A 147 1.02 -6.94 5.96
CA LEU A 147 -0.09 -7.84 5.73
C LEU A 147 -0.02 -8.97 6.75
N TYR A 148 -1.09 -9.22 7.49
CA TYR A 148 -1.18 -10.30 8.46
C TYR A 148 -2.07 -11.42 7.91
N HIS A 149 -1.58 -12.66 7.97
CA HIS A 149 -2.42 -13.85 7.86
C HIS A 149 -2.51 -14.51 9.25
N THR A 150 -3.72 -14.80 9.72
CA THR A 150 -4.00 -15.08 11.14
C THR A 150 -3.87 -16.55 11.54
N ASP A 151 -3.05 -17.32 10.82
CA ASP A 151 -2.73 -18.70 11.19
C ASP A 151 -1.40 -18.73 11.96
N CYS A 152 -1.48 -18.90 13.27
CA CYS A 152 -0.33 -19.04 14.15
C CYS A 152 -0.22 -20.48 14.66
N PHE A 153 0.84 -21.19 14.29
CA PHE A 153 1.29 -22.37 15.02
C PHE A 153 2.70 -22.13 15.62
N SER A 154 2.69 -21.91 16.93
CA SER A 154 3.73 -22.07 17.97
C SER A 154 5.17 -21.55 17.80
N SER A 155 5.54 -20.81 16.74
CA SER A 155 6.61 -19.77 16.78
C SER A 155 6.74 -18.90 15.52
N GLY A 156 6.02 -19.21 14.43
CA GLY A 156 6.04 -18.48 13.15
C GLY A 156 4.83 -17.55 12.98
N ARG A 157 5.08 -16.24 12.89
CA ARG A 157 4.07 -15.23 12.54
C ARG A 157 3.97 -15.16 11.01
N VAL A 158 2.76 -15.22 10.45
CA VAL A 158 2.57 -15.04 9.00
C VAL A 158 2.36 -13.56 8.72
N VAL A 159 3.44 -12.91 8.31
CA VAL A 159 3.51 -11.49 8.02
C VAL A 159 4.15 -11.31 6.66
N PHE A 160 3.51 -10.53 5.78
CA PHE A 160 4.11 -10.12 4.51
C PHE A 160 4.40 -8.61 4.54
N GLY A 161 5.52 -8.23 3.96
CA GLY A 161 5.88 -6.84 3.78
C GLY A 161 5.74 -6.41 2.32
N GLU A 162 5.09 -5.27 2.11
CA GLU A 162 4.98 -4.60 0.81
C GLU A 162 5.79 -3.29 0.79
N PRO A 163 7.03 -3.27 0.27
CA PRO A 163 7.68 -2.04 -0.18
C PRO A 163 6.99 -1.47 -1.41
N ILE A 164 7.19 -0.18 -1.67
CA ILE A 164 6.68 0.49 -2.87
C ILE A 164 7.80 0.97 -3.79
N ALA A 165 7.47 1.18 -5.06
CA ALA A 165 8.40 1.68 -6.08
C ALA A 165 9.23 2.89 -5.62
N ALA A 166 8.61 3.88 -4.96
CA ALA A 166 9.31 5.06 -4.45
C ALA A 166 10.36 4.70 -3.39
N GLY A 167 10.05 3.79 -2.46
CA GLY A 167 10.99 3.34 -1.42
C GLY A 167 12.14 2.48 -1.95
N LEU A 168 11.95 1.82 -3.10
CA LEU A 168 12.97 1.02 -3.78
C LEU A 168 13.82 1.83 -4.77
N GLY A 169 13.28 2.94 -5.28
CA GLY A 169 13.91 3.73 -6.34
C GLY A 169 14.62 5.02 -5.87
N THR A 170 14.21 5.59 -4.73
CA THR A 170 14.67 6.90 -4.26
C THR A 170 14.60 6.99 -2.73
N ASP A 171 15.05 8.12 -2.17
CA ASP A 171 15.17 8.36 -0.74
C ASP A 171 14.58 9.73 -0.33
N GLY A 172 14.61 10.01 0.97
CA GLY A 172 14.05 11.23 1.56
C GLY A 172 14.94 12.46 1.43
N THR A 173 16.16 12.37 0.87
CA THR A 173 17.03 13.55 0.72
C THR A 173 16.38 14.64 -0.14
N HIS A 174 15.44 14.25 -0.99
CA HIS A 174 14.59 15.12 -1.79
C HIS A 174 13.80 16.16 -0.96
N TYR A 175 13.47 15.87 0.30
CA TYR A 175 12.76 16.83 1.18
C TYR A 175 13.58 18.08 1.50
N TRP A 176 14.92 18.02 1.38
CA TRP A 176 15.83 19.14 1.64
C TRP A 176 16.24 19.88 0.36
N HIS A 177 15.58 19.60 -0.76
CA HIS A 177 15.84 20.31 -2.01
C HIS A 177 15.48 21.80 -1.90
N LYS A 178 16.28 22.68 -2.51
CA LYS A 178 16.10 24.14 -2.43
C LYS A 178 14.80 24.63 -3.10
N ASP A 179 14.39 23.95 -4.16
CA ASP A 179 13.09 24.17 -4.77
C ASP A 179 12.00 23.45 -3.96
N TRP A 180 11.07 24.24 -3.41
CA TRP A 180 9.93 23.75 -2.65
C TRP A 180 9.04 22.82 -3.48
N ALA A 181 8.86 23.08 -4.77
CA ALA A 181 7.98 22.25 -5.61
C ALA A 181 8.53 20.82 -5.74
N HIS A 182 9.85 20.70 -5.92
CA HIS A 182 10.55 19.41 -5.86
C HIS A 182 10.42 18.78 -4.47
N ALA A 183 10.69 19.48 -3.38
CA ALA A 183 10.59 18.87 -2.04
C ALA A 183 9.17 18.36 -1.74
N ALA A 184 8.15 19.14 -2.12
CA ALA A 184 6.74 18.80 -1.91
C ALA A 184 6.26 17.61 -2.77
N SER A 185 6.88 17.36 -3.93
CA SER A 185 6.47 16.25 -4.81
C SER A 185 6.77 14.87 -4.22
N PHE A 186 7.68 14.78 -3.24
CA PHE A 186 8.03 13.52 -2.56
C PHE A 186 7.24 13.32 -1.24
N VAL A 187 6.39 14.27 -0.85
CA VAL A 187 5.62 14.19 0.42
C VAL A 187 4.56 13.09 0.34
N MET A 188 4.71 12.07 1.18
CA MET A 188 3.81 10.92 1.32
C MET A 188 3.88 10.35 2.75
N GLY A 189 2.97 9.42 3.08
CA GLY A 189 2.89 8.79 4.40
C GLY A 189 2.84 7.26 4.32
N PRO A 190 3.81 6.52 4.87
CA PRO A 190 5.00 7.01 5.60
C PRO A 190 5.98 7.77 4.68
N PRO A 191 6.80 8.70 5.22
CA PRO A 191 7.75 9.46 4.41
C PRO A 191 8.92 8.58 3.93
N LEU A 192 9.51 8.95 2.80
CA LEU A 192 10.78 8.39 2.33
C LEU A 192 11.88 8.67 3.37
N ARG A 193 12.80 7.73 3.54
CA ARG A 193 13.84 7.84 4.57
C ARG A 193 15.03 8.61 4.01
N PRO A 194 15.57 9.62 4.73
CA PRO A 194 16.71 10.40 4.24
C PRO A 194 18.03 9.62 4.20
N ASP A 195 18.07 8.43 4.80
CA ASP A 195 19.22 7.54 4.70
C ASP A 195 19.31 6.96 3.27
N PRO A 196 20.33 7.32 2.48
CA PRO A 196 20.45 6.90 1.09
C PRO A 196 20.68 5.39 0.90
N SER A 197 21.02 4.65 1.97
CA SER A 197 21.15 3.19 1.93
C SER A 197 19.80 2.46 1.97
N THR A 198 18.72 3.16 2.35
CA THR A 198 17.38 2.57 2.53
C THR A 198 16.87 1.81 1.29
N PRO A 199 16.97 2.35 0.06
CA PRO A 199 16.39 1.67 -1.11
C PRO A 199 17.12 0.37 -1.44
N GLY A 200 18.46 0.36 -1.35
CA GLY A 200 19.25 -0.85 -1.55
C GLY A 200 18.95 -1.90 -0.48
N TYR A 201 18.87 -1.49 0.79
CA TYR A 201 18.50 -2.40 1.88
C TYR A 201 17.10 -3.00 1.71
N LEU A 202 16.11 -2.21 1.27
CA LEU A 202 14.78 -2.71 0.94
C LEU A 202 14.79 -3.71 -0.22
N MET A 203 15.62 -3.46 -1.23
CA MET A 203 15.79 -4.38 -2.34
C MET A 203 16.43 -5.71 -1.88
N ASP A 204 17.42 -5.65 -0.99
CA ASP A 204 18.02 -6.84 -0.39
C ASP A 204 16.99 -7.66 0.41
N LEU A 205 16.11 -7.00 1.17
CA LEU A 205 15.03 -7.69 1.89
C LEU A 205 14.01 -8.33 0.93
N LEU A 206 13.69 -7.66 -0.18
CA LEU A 206 12.82 -8.23 -1.23
C LEU A 206 13.50 -9.43 -1.91
N ALA A 207 14.81 -9.36 -2.17
CA ALA A 207 15.60 -10.44 -2.73
C ALA A 207 15.68 -11.68 -1.81
N ASN A 208 15.65 -11.46 -0.49
CA ASN A 208 15.75 -12.51 0.53
C ASN A 208 14.39 -13.03 1.02
N ASP A 209 13.28 -12.62 0.40
CA ASP A 209 11.89 -12.98 0.79
C ASP A 209 11.48 -12.50 2.19
N ASP A 210 12.24 -11.57 2.80
CA ASP A 210 11.84 -10.84 4.01
C ASP A 210 10.72 -9.82 3.71
N LEU A 211 10.65 -9.35 2.45
CA LEU A 211 9.54 -8.60 1.87
C LEU A 211 9.02 -9.39 0.67
N SER A 212 7.70 -9.40 0.46
CA SER A 212 7.07 -10.43 -0.38
C SER A 212 6.36 -9.88 -1.62
N VAL A 213 6.05 -8.58 -1.67
CA VAL A 213 5.27 -7.98 -2.76
C VAL A 213 5.66 -6.53 -2.96
N THR A 214 5.47 -5.98 -4.16
CA THR A 214 5.75 -4.56 -4.43
C THR A 214 4.48 -3.82 -4.84
N GLY A 215 4.18 -2.72 -4.16
CA GLY A 215 3.13 -1.78 -4.54
C GLY A 215 3.69 -0.50 -5.16
N THR A 216 2.82 0.49 -5.33
CA THR A 216 3.21 1.85 -5.74
C THR A 216 2.70 2.93 -4.80
N ASP A 217 1.61 2.66 -4.08
CA ASP A 217 0.86 3.68 -3.33
C ASP A 217 0.60 4.93 -4.19
N ASN A 218 0.27 4.70 -5.47
CA ASN A 218 0.15 5.76 -6.46
C ASN A 218 -1.03 6.68 -6.10
N CYS A 219 -0.72 7.88 -5.60
CA CYS A 219 -1.69 8.90 -5.23
C CYS A 219 -1.15 10.26 -5.67
N THR A 220 -1.43 10.63 -6.92
CA THR A 220 -0.76 11.76 -7.58
C THR A 220 -1.51 13.08 -7.40
N PHE A 221 -0.75 14.13 -7.13
CA PHE A 221 -1.24 15.50 -7.02
C PHE A 221 -0.35 16.42 -7.85
N SER A 222 -0.96 17.31 -8.62
CA SER A 222 -0.23 18.38 -9.32
C SER A 222 0.48 19.31 -8.34
N VAL A 223 1.48 20.05 -8.82
CA VAL A 223 2.19 21.07 -8.00
C VAL A 223 1.20 22.09 -7.42
N CYS A 224 0.17 22.49 -8.17
CA CYS A 224 -0.88 23.39 -7.71
C CYS A 224 -1.68 22.80 -6.54
N GLN A 225 -1.97 21.50 -6.55
CA GLN A 225 -2.64 20.82 -5.43
C GLN A 225 -1.69 20.65 -4.24
N LYS A 226 -0.42 20.31 -4.48
CA LYS A 226 0.61 20.26 -3.43
C LYS A 226 0.77 21.62 -2.73
N ALA A 227 0.59 22.72 -3.45
CA ALA A 227 0.71 24.09 -2.94
C ALA A 227 -0.32 24.47 -1.86
N LEU A 228 -1.34 23.65 -1.62
CA LEU A 228 -2.24 23.81 -0.47
C LEU A 228 -1.49 23.82 0.88
N GLY A 229 -0.32 23.18 0.95
CA GLY A 229 0.53 23.18 2.13
C GLY A 229 1.85 23.92 1.96
N LYS A 230 1.91 24.94 1.08
CA LYS A 230 3.13 25.74 0.86
C LYS A 230 3.69 26.33 2.15
N ASP A 231 2.80 26.83 3.00
CA ASP A 231 3.13 27.47 4.28
C ASP A 231 2.92 26.54 5.49
N ASP A 232 2.44 25.32 5.26
CA ASP A 232 2.10 24.34 6.29
C ASP A 232 2.16 22.93 5.70
N PHE A 233 3.25 22.20 5.97
CA PHE A 233 3.50 20.89 5.37
C PHE A 233 2.38 19.88 5.68
N THR A 234 1.65 20.06 6.79
CA THR A 234 0.56 19.15 7.19
C THR A 234 -0.64 19.21 6.24
N LYS A 235 -0.72 20.26 5.43
CA LYS A 235 -1.74 20.47 4.40
C LYS A 235 -1.28 20.09 3.00
N ILE A 236 -0.01 19.68 2.83
CA ILE A 236 0.44 19.10 1.57
C ILE A 236 -0.28 17.76 1.41
N PRO A 237 -1.06 17.55 0.34
CA PRO A 237 -1.68 16.26 0.09
C PRO A 237 -0.60 15.18 -0.08
N ASN A 238 -0.67 14.14 0.75
CA ASN A 238 0.29 13.03 0.75
C ASN A 238 0.08 12.13 -0.46
N GLY A 239 1.16 11.79 -1.16
CA GLY A 239 1.14 10.83 -2.26
C GLY A 239 2.15 11.16 -3.36
N VAL A 240 2.56 10.12 -4.08
CA VAL A 240 3.57 10.14 -5.15
C VAL A 240 3.09 9.34 -6.37
N ASN A 241 3.82 9.43 -7.48
CA ASN A 241 3.62 8.55 -8.64
C ASN A 241 4.36 7.21 -8.44
N GLY A 242 4.02 6.24 -9.30
CA GLY A 242 4.83 5.03 -9.46
C GLY A 242 4.18 3.94 -10.30
N VAL A 243 2.90 4.07 -10.67
CA VAL A 243 2.14 3.01 -11.37
C VAL A 243 2.79 2.55 -12.68
N GLU A 244 3.34 3.48 -13.47
CA GLU A 244 4.01 3.22 -14.74
C GLU A 244 5.45 2.74 -14.52
N ASP A 245 6.18 3.40 -13.62
CA ASP A 245 7.62 3.20 -13.47
C ASP A 245 7.98 1.96 -12.63
N ARG A 246 7.04 1.38 -11.88
CA ARG A 246 7.31 0.32 -10.89
C ARG A 246 8.18 -0.81 -11.45
N MET A 247 7.77 -1.37 -12.58
CA MET A 247 8.44 -2.54 -13.17
C MET A 247 9.87 -2.19 -13.59
N SER A 248 10.06 -1.06 -14.27
CA SER A 248 11.38 -0.62 -14.73
C SER A 248 12.30 -0.22 -13.58
N VAL A 249 11.78 0.44 -12.54
CA VAL A 249 12.56 0.79 -11.34
C VAL A 249 13.06 -0.46 -10.63
N ILE A 250 12.18 -1.45 -10.41
CA ILE A 250 12.56 -2.70 -9.75
C ILE A 250 13.55 -3.49 -10.62
N TRP A 251 13.32 -3.53 -11.94
CA TRP A 251 14.25 -4.18 -12.86
C TRP A 251 15.65 -3.56 -12.80
N GLU A 252 15.74 -2.24 -12.91
CA GLU A 252 17.03 -1.53 -12.88
C GLU A 252 17.74 -1.69 -11.52
N LYS A 253 17.02 -1.46 -10.41
CA LYS A 253 17.60 -1.43 -9.06
C LYS A 253 17.76 -2.81 -8.42
N GLY A 254 17.06 -3.82 -8.93
CA GLY A 254 17.05 -5.18 -8.38
C GLY A 254 17.70 -6.21 -9.27
N VAL A 255 17.56 -6.11 -10.60
CA VAL A 255 18.08 -7.12 -11.55
C VAL A 255 19.39 -6.64 -12.19
N VAL A 256 19.44 -5.40 -12.69
CA VAL A 256 20.59 -4.89 -13.44
C VAL A 256 21.76 -4.54 -12.52
N SER A 257 21.51 -3.88 -11.39
CA SER A 257 22.56 -3.41 -10.48
C SER A 257 23.30 -4.52 -9.71
N THR A 258 22.85 -5.76 -9.78
CA THR A 258 23.45 -6.92 -9.11
C THR A 258 24.01 -7.88 -10.15
N SER A 259 25.32 -7.82 -10.39
CA SER A 259 26.02 -8.64 -11.40
C SER A 259 26.10 -10.14 -11.07
N ASP A 260 25.70 -10.54 -9.86
CA ASP A 260 25.77 -11.91 -9.38
C ASP A 260 24.44 -12.33 -8.75
N ARG A 261 23.90 -13.45 -9.28
CA ARG A 261 22.73 -14.25 -8.86
C ARG A 261 21.43 -14.02 -9.64
N ASN A 262 20.75 -15.13 -9.90
CA ASN A 262 19.55 -15.28 -10.71
C ASN A 262 18.35 -14.50 -10.14
N TYR A 263 18.16 -13.26 -10.58
CA TYR A 263 17.04 -12.39 -10.18
C TYR A 263 15.77 -12.55 -11.03
N GLU A 264 15.64 -13.62 -11.81
CA GLU A 264 14.34 -14.06 -12.35
C GLU A 264 13.29 -14.25 -11.24
N PHE A 265 13.75 -14.46 -9.99
CA PHE A 265 12.92 -14.60 -8.80
C PHE A 265 12.15 -13.34 -8.38
N ILE A 266 12.68 -12.12 -8.53
CA ILE A 266 12.01 -10.89 -8.03
C ILE A 266 10.74 -10.58 -8.83
N LEU A 267 10.76 -10.79 -10.14
CA LEU A 267 9.59 -10.57 -10.99
C LEU A 267 8.47 -11.57 -10.68
N ILE A 268 8.84 -12.84 -10.48
CA ILE A 268 7.90 -13.93 -10.16
C ILE A 268 7.27 -13.70 -8.78
N HIS A 269 8.03 -13.22 -7.78
CA HIS A 269 7.52 -13.04 -6.42
C HIS A 269 6.62 -11.81 -6.28
N SER A 270 6.82 -10.76 -7.09
CA SER A 270 5.88 -9.63 -7.15
C SER A 270 4.45 -10.01 -7.58
N GLN A 271 4.27 -11.20 -8.16
CA GLN A 271 2.97 -11.76 -8.57
C GLN A 271 2.35 -12.74 -7.55
N ASN A 272 3.09 -13.19 -6.54
CA ASN A 272 2.61 -14.21 -5.57
C ASN A 272 1.49 -13.70 -4.65
N TYR A 273 1.41 -12.40 -4.39
CA TYR A 273 0.32 -11.81 -3.59
C TYR A 273 -1.03 -11.89 -4.30
N LEU A 274 -1.03 -11.66 -5.62
CA LEU A 274 -2.21 -11.81 -6.47
C LEU A 274 -2.72 -13.24 -6.45
N LEU A 275 -1.83 -14.24 -6.44
CA LEU A 275 -2.22 -15.65 -6.32
C LEU A 275 -2.88 -15.97 -4.98
N ASN A 276 -2.37 -15.45 -3.86
CA ASN A 276 -3.01 -15.64 -2.55
C ASN A 276 -4.37 -14.92 -2.43
N LEU A 277 -4.52 -13.76 -3.07
CA LEU A 277 -5.79 -13.03 -3.13
C LEU A 277 -6.80 -13.65 -4.12
N LEU A 278 -6.35 -14.25 -5.21
CA LEU A 278 -7.25 -14.89 -6.18
C LEU A 278 -7.55 -16.36 -5.81
N TYR A 279 -6.66 -17.00 -5.05
CA TYR A 279 -6.72 -18.43 -4.67
C TYR A 279 -6.29 -18.66 -3.21
N PRO A 280 -7.08 -18.23 -2.22
CA PRO A 280 -6.72 -18.33 -0.79
C PRO A 280 -6.57 -19.78 -0.27
N SER A 281 -7.00 -20.78 -1.05
CA SER A 281 -6.96 -22.20 -0.68
C SER A 281 -5.65 -22.92 -1.04
N ILE A 282 -4.71 -22.27 -1.73
CA ILE A 282 -3.50 -22.91 -2.26
C ILE A 282 -2.29 -22.44 -1.46
N HIS A 283 -1.60 -23.39 -0.81
CA HIS A 283 -0.40 -23.10 -0.02
C HIS A 283 0.72 -22.54 -0.94
N PRO A 284 1.41 -21.44 -0.57
CA PRO A 284 2.38 -20.76 -1.43
C PRO A 284 3.50 -21.68 -1.98
N SER A 285 3.84 -22.73 -1.24
CA SER A 285 4.86 -23.72 -1.63
C SER A 285 4.51 -24.56 -2.87
N ILE A 286 3.24 -24.61 -3.28
CA ILE A 286 2.79 -25.45 -4.39
C ILE A 286 3.17 -24.82 -5.74
N TYR A 287 3.09 -23.49 -5.87
CA TYR A 287 3.44 -22.76 -7.08
C TYR A 287 4.95 -22.76 -7.40
N LEU A 288 5.79 -22.81 -6.35
CA LEU A 288 7.25 -22.94 -6.47
C LEU A 288 7.68 -24.24 -7.19
N SER A 289 6.83 -25.27 -7.18
CA SER A 289 7.13 -26.56 -7.82
C SER A 289 6.81 -26.59 -9.32
N GLN A 290 5.86 -25.75 -9.78
CA GLN A 290 5.39 -25.78 -11.17
C GLN A 290 6.22 -24.88 -12.10
N CYS A 291 6.68 -23.71 -11.66
CA CYS A 291 7.57 -22.88 -12.49
C CYS A 291 8.96 -23.51 -12.72
N ASN A 292 9.42 -24.41 -11.84
CA ASN A 292 10.67 -25.16 -12.03
C ASN A 292 10.54 -26.36 -12.98
N ALA A 293 9.33 -26.70 -13.44
CA ALA A 293 9.09 -27.87 -14.28
C ALA A 293 8.99 -27.55 -15.78
N ASP A 294 8.78 -26.27 -16.14
CA ASP A 294 8.57 -25.81 -17.52
C ASP A 294 9.67 -24.86 -18.05
N LEU A 295 10.85 -24.83 -17.40
CA LEU A 295 12.10 -24.20 -17.86
C LEU A 295 13.23 -25.24 -17.86
#